data_AF-A0A142WPR9-F1
#
_entry.id   AF-A0A142WPR9-F1
#
_cell.length_a   1.000
_cell.length_b   1.000
_cell.length_c   1.000
_cell.angle_alpha   90.00
_cell.angle_beta   90.00
_cell.angle_gamma   90.00
#
_symmetry.space_group_name_H-M   'P 1'
#
loop_
_entity.id
_entity.type
_entity.pdbx_description
1 polymer ?
#
loop_
_entity_poly.entity_id
_entity_poly.type
_entity_poly.pdbx_seq_one_letter_code
_entity_poly.pdbx_strand_id
1 'polypeptide(L)'
;MRADLVLMADEVRLLKQREMQGLWTRTPWTMGGGVVCKFLCEEGLAEVRDGEMKLSSLGHRLARKLIADGATGAVRIPGTVIETLSRVGVA
;
A
#
# COMPACT_ATOMS: atom_id res chain seq x y z
N MET A 1 16.15 -8.34 7.78
CA MET A 1 14.93 -8.61 8.58
C MET A 1 14.21 -7.30 8.75
N ARG A 2 13.30 -7.01 7.81
CA ARG A 2 12.43 -5.84 7.86
C ARG A 2 11.47 -5.97 9.05
N ALA A 3 11.09 -4.85 9.67
CA ALA A 3 10.07 -4.85 10.71
C ALA A 3 8.70 -5.26 10.15
N ASP A 4 7.82 -5.72 11.03
CA ASP A 4 6.44 -6.01 10.65
C ASP A 4 5.71 -4.72 10.31
N LEU A 5 4.96 -4.73 9.21
CA LEU A 5 4.12 -3.63 8.80
C LEU A 5 2.73 -3.82 9.37
N VAL A 6 2.23 -2.82 10.08
CA VAL A 6 0.85 -2.81 10.56
C VAL A 6 0.09 -1.80 9.73
N LEU A 7 -0.90 -2.29 8.98
CA LEU A 7 -1.83 -1.46 8.22
C LEU A 7 -3.13 -1.33 8.98
N MET A 8 -3.61 -0.09 9.15
CA MET A 8 -4.93 0.22 9.66
C MET A 8 -6.01 -0.02 8.59
N ALA A 9 -7.27 -0.12 9.01
CA ALA A 9 -8.38 -0.39 8.10
C ALA A 9 -8.46 0.63 6.94
N ASP A 10 -8.19 1.91 7.20
CA ASP A 10 -8.16 2.94 6.16
C ASP A 10 -6.98 2.80 5.19
N GLU A 11 -5.81 2.39 5.65
CA GLU A 11 -4.64 2.11 4.81
C GLU A 11 -4.89 0.89 3.91
N VAL A 12 -5.46 -0.17 4.48
CA VAL A 12 -5.88 -1.37 3.74
C VAL A 12 -6.91 -0.99 2.69
N ARG A 13 -7.93 -0.22 3.07
CA ARG A 13 -8.96 0.24 2.13
C ARG A 13 -8.37 1.08 1.01
N LEU A 14 -7.46 2.01 1.32
CA LEU A 14 -6.82 2.86 0.32
C LEU A 14 -5.96 2.03 -0.65
N LEU A 15 -5.13 1.10 -0.15
CA LEU A 15 -4.31 0.22 -0.99
C LEU A 15 -5.17 -0.60 -1.95
N LYS A 16 -6.24 -1.22 -1.45
CA LYS A 16 -7.17 -2.02 -2.26
C LYS A 16 -7.87 -1.16 -3.31
N GLN A 17 -8.38 -0.01 -2.89
CA GLN A 17 -9.05 0.92 -3.80
C GLN A 17 -8.11 1.36 -4.94
N ARG A 18 -6.83 1.62 -4.63
CA ARG A 18 -5.83 2.06 -5.62
C ARG A 18 -5.44 0.96 -6.60
N GLU A 19 -5.34 -0.28 -6.14
CA GLU A 19 -5.15 -1.43 -7.04
C GLU A 19 -6.35 -1.61 -7.98
N MET A 20 -7.57 -1.41 -7.48
CA MET A 20 -8.80 -1.59 -8.28
C MET A 20 -9.06 -0.44 -9.26
N GLN A 21 -8.65 0.79 -8.93
CA GLN A 21 -8.91 1.98 -9.76
C GLN A 21 -7.85 2.21 -10.85
N GLY A 22 -6.69 1.55 -10.78
CA GLY A 22 -5.63 1.73 -11.77
C GLY A 22 -4.89 3.07 -11.67
N LEU A 23 -4.00 3.27 -12.66
CA LEU A 23 -2.93 4.26 -12.71
C LEU A 23 -3.44 5.72 -12.58
N TRP A 24 -3.02 6.36 -11.46
CA TRP A 24 -3.16 7.79 -11.13
C TRP A 24 -4.59 8.23 -10.81
N THR A 25 -4.94 8.14 -9.54
CA THR A 25 -6.16 8.74 -9.01
C THR A 25 -5.80 9.95 -8.17
N ARG A 26 -6.47 11.08 -8.44
CA ARG A 26 -6.34 12.28 -7.62
C ARG A 26 -6.91 11.97 -6.24
N THR A 27 -6.05 11.76 -5.24
CA THR A 27 -6.54 11.61 -3.86
C THR A 27 -6.96 12.99 -3.39
N PRO A 28 -8.22 13.25 -3.00
CA PRO A 28 -8.51 14.44 -2.26
C PRO A 28 -7.67 14.39 -0.98
N TRP A 29 -6.77 15.35 -0.81
CA TRP A 29 -5.96 15.53 0.40
C TRP A 29 -6.89 15.99 1.54
N THR A 30 -7.72 15.08 2.02
CA THR A 30 -8.37 15.24 3.33
C THR A 30 -7.29 15.06 4.41
N MET A 31 -7.46 15.65 5.60
CA MET A 31 -6.46 15.53 6.67
C MET A 31 -6.09 14.07 6.98
N GLY A 32 -7.04 13.13 6.90
CA GLY A 32 -6.78 11.70 7.05
C GLY A 32 -6.09 11.05 5.83
N GLY A 33 -6.45 11.48 4.62
CA GLY A 33 -5.84 10.97 3.39
C GLY A 33 -4.36 11.36 3.24
N GLY A 34 -3.97 12.56 3.67
CA GLY A 34 -2.58 13.01 3.63
C GLY A 34 -1.65 12.21 4.54
N VAL A 35 -2.11 11.85 5.74
CA VAL A 35 -1.34 11.03 6.70
C VAL A 35 -1.12 9.61 6.17
N VAL A 36 -2.19 8.99 5.65
CA VAL A 36 -2.12 7.65 5.06
C VAL A 36 -1.19 7.63 3.83
N CYS A 37 -1.30 8.61 2.93
CA CYS A 37 -0.41 8.71 1.77
C CYS A 37 1.06 8.85 2.19
N LYS A 38 1.36 9.69 3.19
CA LYS A 38 2.72 9.88 3.69
C LYS A 38 3.29 8.59 4.25
N PHE A 39 2.53 7.90 5.09
CA PHE A 39 2.93 6.61 5.66
C PHE A 39 3.22 5.55 4.57
N LEU A 40 2.34 5.42 3.57
CA LEU A 40 2.56 4.50 2.46
C LEU A 40 3.81 4.84 1.64
N CYS A 41 4.17 6.12 1.52
CA CYS A 41 5.41 6.55 0.87
C CYS A 41 6.65 6.25 1.72
N GLU A 42 6.61 6.52 3.02
CA GLU A 42 7.69 6.19 3.96
C GLU A 42 7.99 4.68 3.98
N GLU A 43 6.96 3.85 3.84
CA GLU A 43 7.08 2.39 3.72
C GLU A 43 7.45 1.89 2.31
N GLY A 44 7.61 2.79 1.33
CA GLY A 44 7.94 2.45 -0.05
C GLY A 44 6.84 1.68 -0.78
N LEU A 45 5.59 1.76 -0.30
CA LEU A 45 4.40 1.16 -0.90
C LEU A 45 3.76 2.08 -1.96
N ALA A 46 4.02 3.37 -1.87
CA ALA A 46 3.54 4.37 -2.81
C ALA A 46 4.61 5.41 -3.15
N GLU A 47 4.40 6.10 -4.25
CA GLU A 47 5.10 7.30 -4.66
C GLU A 47 4.08 8.43 -4.88
N VAL A 48 4.45 9.65 -4.51
CA VAL A 48 3.66 10.85 -4.77
C VAL A 48 4.39 11.73 -5.77
N ARG A 49 3.70 12.12 -6.85
CA ARG A 49 4.18 13.08 -7.86
C ARG A 49 3.04 14.02 -8.21
N ASP A 50 3.30 15.33 -8.23
CA ASP A 50 2.34 16.37 -8.62
C ASP A 50 0.99 16.31 -7.85
N GLY A 51 1.04 15.89 -6.59
CA GLY A 51 -0.15 15.72 -5.74
C GLY A 51 -0.96 14.46 -6.02
N GLU A 52 -0.51 13.63 -6.97
CA GLU A 52 -1.09 12.34 -7.30
C GLU A 52 -0.28 11.21 -6.68
N MET A 53 -0.98 10.17 -6.20
CA MET A 53 -0.36 9.01 -5.57
C MET A 53 -0.48 7.79 -6.49
N LYS A 54 0.65 7.10 -6.68
CA LYS A 54 0.75 5.84 -7.39
C LYS A 54 1.35 4.76 -6.48
N LEU A 55 0.86 3.53 -6.58
CA LEU A 55 1.46 2.41 -5.85
C LEU A 55 2.81 2.01 -6.47
N SER A 56 3.77 1.66 -5.62
CA SER A 56 5.02 1.02 -6.06
C SER A 56 4.74 -0.44 -6.48
N SER A 57 5.72 -1.10 -7.10
CA SER A 57 5.60 -2.54 -7.41
C SER A 57 5.33 -3.39 -6.16
N LEU A 58 5.88 -2.99 -5.01
CA LEU A 58 5.59 -3.63 -3.73
C LEU A 58 4.17 -3.33 -3.27
N GLY A 59 3.74 -2.07 -3.33
CA GLY A 59 2.37 -1.66 -2.96
C GLY A 59 1.29 -2.38 -3.76
N HIS A 60 1.49 -2.51 -5.08
CA HIS A 60 0.61 -3.29 -5.96
C HIS A 60 0.49 -4.76 -5.52
N ARG A 61 1.63 -5.42 -5.23
CA ARG A 61 1.63 -6.82 -4.78
C ARG A 61 0.94 -6.99 -3.44
N LEU A 62 1.20 -6.07 -2.52
CA LEU A 62 0.59 -6.06 -1.21
C LEU A 62 -0.92 -5.88 -1.31
N ALA A 63 -1.37 -4.92 -2.12
CA ALA A 63 -2.78 -4.66 -2.35
C ALA A 63 -3.47 -5.88 -2.97
N ARG A 64 -2.87 -6.54 -3.98
CA ARG A 64 -3.42 -7.79 -4.55
C ARG A 64 -3.53 -8.90 -3.52
N LYS A 65 -2.51 -9.06 -2.65
CA LYS A 65 -2.58 -10.02 -1.55
C LYS A 65 -3.73 -9.69 -0.59
N LEU A 66 -3.90 -8.44 -0.20
CA LEU A 66 -4.99 -8.00 0.69
C LEU A 66 -6.39 -8.16 0.06
N ILE A 67 -6.50 -8.03 -1.27
CA ILE A 67 -7.73 -8.33 -2.00
C ILE A 67 -8.01 -9.84 -1.98
N ALA A 68 -7.01 -10.66 -2.34
CA ALA A 68 -7.13 -12.12 -2.36
C ALA A 68 -7.44 -12.71 -0.98
N ASP A 69 -6.82 -12.18 0.08
CA ASP A 69 -7.03 -12.59 1.47
C ASP A 69 -8.38 -12.07 2.04
N GLY A 70 -9.12 -11.24 1.29
CA GLY A 70 -10.41 -10.72 1.75
C GLY A 70 -10.30 -9.76 2.95
N ALA A 71 -9.15 -9.13 3.18
CA ALA A 71 -8.91 -8.32 4.36
C ALA A 71 -9.83 -7.08 4.45
N THR A 72 -10.47 -6.89 5.61
CA THR A 72 -11.48 -5.84 5.87
C THR A 72 -11.20 -4.96 7.10
N GLY A 73 -10.06 -5.15 7.78
CA GLY A 73 -9.69 -4.42 9.00
C GLY A 73 -8.21 -4.11 9.09
N ALA A 74 -7.70 -3.87 10.30
CA ALA A 74 -6.28 -3.74 10.52
C ALA A 74 -5.57 -5.07 10.23
N VAL A 75 -4.46 -5.02 9.50
CA VAL A 75 -3.69 -6.20 9.09
C VAL A 75 -2.24 -6.01 9.50
N ARG A 76 -1.71 -6.99 10.23
CA ARG A 76 -0.27 -7.10 10.45
C ARG A 76 0.34 -7.98 9.36
N ILE A 77 1.32 -7.45 8.66
CA ILE A 77 2.06 -8.13 7.61
C ILE A 77 3.47 -8.40 8.14
N PRO A 78 3.84 -9.67 8.34
CA PRO A 78 5.16 -10.02 8.83
C PRO A 78 6.26 -9.48 7.90
N GLY A 79 7.36 -8.99 8.46
CA GLY A 79 8.48 -8.44 7.70
C GLY A 79 9.07 -9.44 6.69
N THR A 80 9.00 -10.73 6.99
CA THR A 80 9.37 -11.83 6.06
C THR A 80 8.49 -11.89 4.82
N VAL A 81 7.19 -11.63 4.96
CA VAL A 81 6.25 -11.55 3.83
C VAL A 81 6.57 -10.33 2.98
N ILE A 82 6.89 -9.19 3.60
CA ILE A 82 7.28 -7.98 2.86
C ILE A 82 8.57 -8.22 2.07
N GLU A 83 9.60 -8.79 2.70
CA GLU A 83 10.85 -9.14 2.02
C GLU A 83 10.63 -10.09 0.85
N THR A 84 9.73 -11.09 1.02
CA THR A 84 9.35 -12.01 -0.05
C THR A 84 8.68 -11.27 -1.20
N LEU A 85 7.70 -10.41 -0.91
CA LEU A 85 6.98 -9.62 -1.93
C LEU A 85 7.90 -8.61 -2.63
N SER A 86 8.94 -8.11 -1.97
CA SER A 86 9.96 -7.24 -2.58
C SER A 86 10.88 -8.00 -3.54
N ARG A 87 11.23 -9.25 -3.23
CA ARG A 87 12.20 -10.06 -4.02
C ARG A 87 11.63 -10.67 -5.29
N VAL A 88 10.32 -10.90 -5.37
CA VAL A 88 9.66 -11.53 -6.54
C VAL A 88 9.61 -10.58 -7.77
N GLY A 89 10.42 -9.52 -7.81
CA GLY A 89 10.45 -8.46 -8.83
C GLY A 89 11.64 -8.46 -9.77
N VAL A 90 12.44 -9.53 -9.78
CA VAL A 90 13.48 -9.75 -10.77
C VAL A 90 13.25 -11.12 -11.40
N ALA A 91 12.42 -11.15 -12.45
CA ALA A 91 12.38 -12.18 -13.48
C ALA A 91 11.75 -11.54 -14.72
#